data_AF-A0A7W0VGF9-F1
#
_entry.id   AF-A0A7W0VGF9-F1
#
_cell.length_a   1.000
_cell.length_b   1.000
_cell.length_c   1.000
_cell.angle_alpha   90.00
_cell.angle_beta   90.00
_cell.angle_gamma   90.00
#
_symmetry.space_group_name_H-M   'P 1'
#
loop_
_entity.id
_entity.type
_entity.pdbx_description
1 polymer ?
#
loop_
_entity_poly.entity_id
_entity_poly.type
_entity_poly.pdbx_seq_one_letter_code
_entity_poly.pdbx_strand_id
1 'polypeptide(L)'
;MSNSTLRMLQADLNLYAQIASFEPIKVDGAGGPKTLEALKKVVAAVLAQNSLMTPAAFTTNGPGDLTTYGEQMRDWLHDVASKALKVTPMRLYKKGSGQDWNLKGDIAYGAGAVHDEFVGIQKTLNKLAGAVGFKPLETDGFIGPATAAAVKQTYEKIVAKNAMLGVTLFPPPDTKEEAAEYAAFIRDWLDKVAVKNLVAEAGA
;
A
#
# COMPACT_ATOMS: atom_id res chain seq x y z
N MET A 1 -11.94 16.00 -6.77
CA MET A 1 -10.94 15.21 -6.04
C MET A 1 -10.14 14.39 -7.05
N SER A 2 -8.83 14.26 -6.89
CA SER A 2 -8.01 13.48 -7.83
C SER A 2 -8.18 11.97 -7.59
N ASN A 3 -8.07 11.16 -8.64
CA ASN A 3 -8.04 9.69 -8.54
C ASN A 3 -6.97 9.20 -7.53
N SER A 4 -5.92 9.99 -7.30
CA SER A 4 -4.87 9.67 -6.32
C SER A 4 -5.39 9.63 -4.88
N THR A 5 -6.29 10.52 -4.45
CA THR A 5 -6.82 10.53 -3.07
C THR A 5 -7.64 9.28 -2.78
N LEU A 6 -8.48 8.84 -3.72
CA LEU A 6 -9.26 7.62 -3.56
C LEU A 6 -8.37 6.37 -3.56
N ARG A 7 -7.34 6.31 -4.41
CA ARG A 7 -6.33 5.23 -4.36
C ARG A 7 -5.65 5.20 -2.99
N MET A 8 -5.26 6.34 -2.46
CA MET A 8 -4.66 6.40 -1.13
C MET A 8 -5.62 5.95 -0.02
N LEU A 9 -6.89 6.35 -0.08
CA LEU A 9 -7.89 5.90 0.89
C LEU A 9 -8.07 4.38 0.83
N GLN A 10 -8.15 3.78 -0.37
CA GLN A 10 -8.27 2.33 -0.52
C GLN A 10 -7.04 1.60 0.05
N ALA A 11 -5.84 2.13 -0.18
CA ALA A 11 -4.61 1.59 0.39
C ALA A 11 -4.59 1.67 1.92
N ASP A 12 -4.98 2.83 2.47
CA ASP A 12 -5.07 3.05 3.92
C ASP A 12 -6.08 2.11 4.57
N LEU A 13 -7.24 1.89 3.94
CA LEU A 13 -8.26 0.95 4.42
C LEU A 13 -7.71 -0.47 4.49
N ASN A 14 -6.96 -0.92 3.48
CA ASN A 14 -6.43 -2.29 3.46
C ASN A 14 -5.48 -2.60 4.61
N LEU A 15 -4.86 -1.60 5.24
CA LEU A 15 -4.08 -1.79 6.48
C LEU A 15 -4.92 -2.36 7.63
N TYR A 16 -6.23 -2.16 7.58
CA TYR A 16 -7.19 -2.59 8.58
C TYR A 16 -7.95 -3.87 8.20
N ALA A 17 -7.72 -4.42 7.01
CA ALA A 17 -8.49 -5.56 6.47
C ALA A 17 -8.60 -6.72 7.45
N GLN A 18 -7.46 -7.13 8.03
CA GLN A 18 -7.41 -8.22 9.00
C GLN A 18 -8.13 -7.88 10.30
N ILE A 19 -7.88 -6.71 10.89
CA ILE A 19 -8.44 -6.36 12.21
C ILE A 19 -9.94 -6.02 12.14
N ALA A 20 -10.39 -5.44 11.04
CA ALA A 20 -11.79 -5.12 10.79
C ALA A 20 -12.54 -6.22 10.02
N SER A 21 -11.92 -7.39 9.82
CA SER A 21 -12.52 -8.59 9.22
C SER A 21 -13.19 -8.33 7.87
N PHE A 22 -12.39 -7.85 6.90
CA PHE A 22 -12.78 -7.77 5.51
C PHE A 22 -11.67 -8.20 4.57
N GLU A 23 -12.07 -8.69 3.41
CA GLU A 23 -11.14 -8.98 2.31
C GLU A 23 -10.59 -7.66 1.77
N PRO A 24 -9.26 -7.50 1.64
CA PRO A 24 -8.73 -6.24 1.16
C PRO A 24 -9.30 -5.88 -0.21
N ILE A 25 -9.48 -4.58 -0.43
CA ILE A 25 -10.13 -4.03 -1.61
C ILE A 25 -9.11 -3.69 -2.68
N LYS A 26 -9.55 -3.65 -3.94
CA LYS A 26 -8.69 -3.20 -5.03
C LYS A 26 -8.39 -1.70 -4.87
N VAL A 27 -7.12 -1.33 -5.09
CA VAL A 27 -6.67 0.07 -5.11
C VAL A 27 -6.66 0.57 -6.55
N ASP A 28 -7.78 1.10 -7.03
CA ASP A 28 -7.99 1.53 -8.42
C ASP A 28 -8.50 2.98 -8.56
N GLY A 29 -8.76 3.65 -7.44
CA GLY A 29 -9.32 5.00 -7.42
C GLY A 29 -10.83 5.05 -7.67
N ALA A 30 -11.49 3.89 -7.87
CA ALA A 30 -12.94 3.82 -7.96
C ALA A 30 -13.55 3.75 -6.56
N GLY A 31 -14.07 4.89 -6.08
CA GLY A 31 -14.78 5.00 -4.81
C GLY A 31 -16.16 4.32 -4.85
N GLY A 32 -16.20 2.99 -4.97
CA GLY A 32 -17.43 2.20 -5.09
C GLY A 32 -17.93 1.59 -3.77
N PRO A 33 -18.99 0.76 -3.82
CA PRO A 33 -19.61 0.14 -2.64
C PRO A 33 -18.63 -0.64 -1.76
N LYS A 34 -17.67 -1.38 -2.35
CA LYS A 34 -16.67 -2.13 -1.59
C LYS A 34 -15.77 -1.23 -0.74
N THR A 35 -15.35 -0.08 -1.27
CA THR A 35 -14.56 0.90 -0.53
C THR A 35 -15.35 1.48 0.64
N LEU A 36 -16.63 1.77 0.42
CA LEU A 36 -17.53 2.26 1.46
C LEU A 36 -17.77 1.20 2.55
N GLU A 37 -17.97 -0.06 2.17
CA GLU A 37 -18.13 -1.18 3.12
C GLU A 37 -16.88 -1.41 3.95
N ALA A 38 -15.69 -1.36 3.34
CA ALA A 38 -14.41 -1.44 4.05
C ALA A 38 -14.30 -0.32 5.09
N LEU A 39 -14.59 0.93 4.72
CA LEU A 39 -14.60 2.07 5.65
C LEU A 39 -15.58 1.84 6.81
N LYS A 40 -16.81 1.41 6.52
CA LYS A 40 -17.81 1.12 7.56
C LYS A 40 -17.36 0.04 8.53
N LYS A 41 -16.66 -0.99 8.05
CA LYS A 41 -16.10 -2.04 8.91
C LYS A 41 -14.98 -1.51 9.81
N VAL A 42 -14.11 -0.65 9.31
CA VAL A 42 -13.08 0.01 10.13
C VAL A 42 -13.74 0.88 11.19
N VAL A 43 -14.73 1.69 10.82
CA VAL A 43 -15.52 2.50 11.76
C VAL A 43 -16.16 1.64 12.86
N ALA A 44 -16.81 0.54 12.49
CA ALA A 44 -17.40 -0.38 13.45
C ALA A 44 -16.35 -1.01 14.39
N ALA A 45 -15.19 -1.39 13.87
CA ALA A 45 -14.09 -1.91 14.67
C ALA A 45 -13.55 -0.87 15.66
N VAL A 46 -13.41 0.40 15.24
CA VAL A 46 -13.00 1.50 16.13
C VAL A 46 -14.03 1.73 17.22
N LEU A 47 -15.33 1.78 16.87
CA LEU A 47 -16.41 1.97 17.86
C LEU A 47 -16.47 0.86 18.91
N ALA A 48 -16.14 -0.37 18.52
CA ALA A 48 -16.05 -1.49 19.45
C ALA A 48 -14.89 -1.36 20.46
N GLN A 49 -13.84 -0.60 20.12
CA GLN A 49 -12.69 -0.32 21.01
C GLN A 49 -12.84 0.99 21.78
N ASN A 50 -13.48 2.01 21.19
CA ASN A 50 -13.70 3.32 21.80
C ASN A 50 -14.90 4.04 21.17
N SER A 51 -16.02 4.09 21.88
CA SER A 51 -17.32 4.54 21.35
C SER A 51 -17.43 6.05 21.10
N LEU A 52 -16.45 6.86 21.49
CA LEU A 52 -16.50 8.34 21.38
C LEU A 52 -15.77 8.90 20.14
N MET A 53 -15.29 8.06 19.21
CA MET A 53 -14.28 8.45 18.21
C MET A 53 -14.73 8.51 16.75
N THR A 54 -16.04 8.54 16.45
CA THR A 54 -16.52 8.65 15.05
C THR A 54 -16.83 10.07 14.58
N PRO A 55 -16.22 10.53 13.47
CA PRO A 55 -16.60 11.76 12.79
C PRO A 55 -18.02 11.68 12.23
N ALA A 56 -18.81 12.73 12.46
CA ALA A 56 -20.14 12.90 11.88
C ALA A 56 -20.12 12.89 10.34
N ALA A 57 -18.98 13.18 9.70
CA ALA A 57 -18.81 13.11 8.25
C ALA A 57 -18.91 11.67 7.69
N PHE A 58 -18.87 10.63 8.53
CA PHE A 58 -18.95 9.22 8.09
C PHE A 58 -20.32 8.59 8.27
N THR A 59 -21.32 9.37 8.73
CA THR A 59 -22.69 8.90 8.94
C THR A 59 -23.60 9.11 7.72
N THR A 60 -23.07 9.55 6.57
CA THR A 60 -23.83 9.73 5.32
C THR A 60 -23.52 8.63 4.28
N ASN A 61 -24.52 8.27 3.47
CA ASN A 61 -24.84 6.89 3.08
C ASN A 61 -24.46 6.48 1.64
N GLY A 62 -23.55 7.19 0.97
CA GLY A 62 -23.29 6.97 -0.47
C GLY A 62 -21.82 6.87 -0.86
N PRO A 63 -21.47 6.13 -1.93
CA PRO A 63 -20.11 6.12 -2.48
C PRO A 63 -19.59 7.52 -2.88
N GLY A 64 -20.48 8.47 -3.17
CA GLY A 64 -20.14 9.87 -3.45
C GLY A 64 -19.42 10.59 -2.30
N ASP A 65 -19.63 10.16 -1.06
CA ASP A 65 -18.99 10.75 0.12
C ASP A 65 -17.50 10.42 0.17
N LEU A 66 -17.08 9.27 -0.37
CA LEU A 66 -15.66 8.90 -0.50
C LEU A 66 -14.90 9.94 -1.34
N THR A 67 -15.57 10.50 -2.35
CA THR A 67 -14.97 11.50 -3.25
C THR A 67 -15.06 12.92 -2.70
N THR A 68 -15.89 13.14 -1.67
CA THR A 68 -16.07 14.46 -1.05
C THR A 68 -15.18 14.61 0.17
N TYR A 69 -15.08 13.56 0.98
CA TYR A 69 -14.40 13.55 2.27
C TYR A 69 -13.19 12.64 2.33
N GLY A 70 -12.71 12.13 1.19
CA GLY A 70 -11.61 11.16 1.13
C GLY A 70 -10.37 11.58 1.90
N GLU A 71 -9.96 12.85 1.86
CA GLU A 71 -8.82 13.35 2.65
C GLU A 71 -9.09 13.30 4.16
N GLN A 72 -10.26 13.78 4.60
CA GLN A 72 -10.66 13.75 6.00
C GLN A 72 -10.78 12.30 6.53
N MET A 73 -11.26 11.39 5.68
CA MET A 73 -11.32 9.95 5.99
C MET A 73 -9.92 9.39 6.22
N ARG A 74 -8.95 9.77 5.39
CA ARG A 74 -7.55 9.33 5.53
C ARG A 74 -6.91 9.90 6.79
N ASP A 75 -7.09 11.18 7.06
CA ASP A 75 -6.58 11.82 8.28
C ASP A 75 -7.15 11.11 9.51
N TRP A 76 -8.46 10.80 9.51
CA TRP A 76 -9.05 10.04 10.60
C TRP A 76 -8.50 8.61 10.72
N LEU A 77 -8.29 7.90 9.60
CA LEU A 77 -7.65 6.59 9.63
C LEU A 77 -6.25 6.69 10.26
N HIS A 78 -5.47 7.70 9.90
CA HIS A 78 -4.08 7.87 10.34
C HIS A 78 -3.97 8.35 11.79
N ASP A 79 -4.88 9.21 12.25
CA ASP A 79 -4.77 9.83 13.58
C ASP A 79 -5.59 9.13 14.66
N VAL A 80 -6.71 8.51 14.28
CA VAL A 80 -7.70 7.96 15.23
C VAL A 80 -7.78 6.44 15.11
N ALA A 81 -8.09 5.92 13.93
CA ALA A 81 -8.28 4.48 13.75
C ALA A 81 -6.99 3.70 14.03
N SER A 82 -5.85 4.22 13.58
CA SER A 82 -4.52 3.64 13.81
C SER A 82 -4.22 3.43 15.28
N LYS A 83 -4.52 4.42 16.13
CA LYS A 83 -4.28 4.37 17.58
C LYS A 83 -5.25 3.43 18.27
N ALA A 84 -6.53 3.50 17.90
CA ALA A 84 -7.57 2.65 18.47
C ALA A 84 -7.37 1.17 18.14
N LEU A 85 -6.99 0.87 16.89
CA LEU A 85 -6.81 -0.49 16.39
C LEU A 85 -5.35 -0.97 16.41
N LYS A 86 -4.42 -0.13 16.90
CA LYS A 86 -2.97 -0.42 16.95
C LYS A 86 -2.40 -0.83 15.58
N VAL A 87 -2.88 -0.18 14.52
CA VAL A 87 -2.39 -0.34 13.15
C VAL A 87 -1.38 0.76 12.90
N THR A 88 -0.17 0.42 12.47
CA THR A 88 0.82 1.42 12.05
C THR A 88 0.37 2.03 10.72
N PRO A 89 0.10 3.35 10.65
CA PRO A 89 -0.20 4.00 9.38
C PRO A 89 0.98 3.86 8.43
N MET A 90 0.70 3.52 7.17
CA MET A 90 1.67 3.65 6.10
C MET A 90 1.36 4.92 5.32
N ARG A 91 2.41 5.62 4.91
CA ARG A 91 2.28 6.87 4.15
C ARG A 91 2.49 6.59 2.67
N LEU A 92 1.61 7.14 1.84
CA LEU A 92 1.89 7.29 0.41
C LEU A 92 2.88 8.44 0.22
N TYR A 93 3.99 8.19 -0.47
CA TYR A 93 5.01 9.20 -0.69
C TYR A 93 4.64 10.15 -1.83
N LYS A 94 4.78 11.46 -1.60
CA LYS A 94 4.42 12.51 -2.56
C LYS A 94 5.60 12.86 -3.45
N LYS A 95 5.34 12.93 -4.75
CA LYS A 95 6.27 13.44 -5.76
C LYS A 95 6.38 14.96 -5.69
N GLY A 96 7.59 15.51 -5.80
CA GLY A 96 7.80 16.93 -6.06
C GLY A 96 9.09 17.49 -5.48
N SER A 97 9.44 18.72 -5.87
CA SER A 97 10.57 19.43 -5.26
C SER A 97 10.27 19.73 -3.79
N GLY A 98 11.18 19.34 -2.90
CA GLY A 98 10.98 19.45 -1.45
C GLY A 98 9.91 18.52 -0.87
N GLN A 99 9.44 17.54 -1.65
CA GLN A 99 8.54 16.48 -1.19
C GLN A 99 9.35 15.21 -0.86
N ASP A 100 8.64 14.10 -0.65
CA ASP A 100 9.21 12.83 -0.24
C ASP A 100 10.19 12.25 -1.28
N TRP A 101 9.86 12.39 -2.57
CA TRP A 101 10.70 11.91 -3.66
C TRP A 101 10.53 12.75 -4.94
N ASN A 102 11.47 12.61 -5.88
CA ASN A 102 11.42 13.25 -7.19
C ASN A 102 12.10 12.39 -8.27
N LEU A 103 12.10 12.87 -9.52
CA LEU A 103 12.70 12.18 -10.67
C LEU A 103 14.01 12.81 -11.11
N LYS A 104 14.94 11.97 -11.54
CA LYS A 104 16.13 12.37 -12.30
C LYS A 104 16.30 11.39 -13.47
N GLY A 105 15.84 11.79 -14.65
CA GLY A 105 15.78 10.88 -15.80
C GLY A 105 14.89 9.67 -15.48
N ASP A 106 15.44 8.47 -15.64
CA ASP A 106 14.72 7.21 -15.46
C ASP A 106 14.75 6.65 -14.03
N ILE A 107 15.16 7.45 -13.04
CA ILE A 107 15.13 7.04 -11.63
C ILE A 107 14.24 7.95 -10.79
N ALA A 108 13.51 7.34 -9.87
CA ALA A 108 12.91 8.01 -8.72
C ALA A 108 13.86 7.94 -7.53
N TYR A 109 14.10 9.08 -6.88
CA TYR A 109 14.97 9.22 -5.73
C TYR A 109 14.25 9.95 -4.60
N GLY A 110 14.47 9.50 -3.37
CA GLY A 110 14.06 10.17 -2.13
C GLY A 110 15.26 10.38 -1.23
N ALA A 111 15.07 11.10 -0.13
CA ALA A 111 16.08 11.31 0.91
C ALA A 111 15.60 10.77 2.27
N GLY A 112 16.54 10.49 3.18
CA GLY A 112 16.23 10.00 4.52
C GLY A 112 15.39 8.72 4.49
N ALA A 113 14.30 8.69 5.25
CA ALA A 113 13.45 7.51 5.38
C ALA A 113 12.94 6.94 4.03
N VAL A 114 12.69 7.79 3.03
CA VAL A 114 12.23 7.34 1.71
C VAL A 114 13.32 6.58 0.96
N HIS A 115 14.58 7.04 1.09
CA HIS A 115 15.73 6.33 0.52
C HIS A 115 15.91 4.96 1.19
N ASP A 116 15.78 4.90 2.51
CA ASP A 116 15.90 3.65 3.27
C ASP A 116 14.81 2.65 2.89
N GLU A 117 13.58 3.11 2.63
CA GLU A 117 12.51 2.28 2.08
C GLU A 117 12.86 1.73 0.69
N PHE A 118 13.39 2.57 -0.21
CA PHE A 118 13.77 2.16 -1.56
C PHE A 118 14.88 1.10 -1.52
N VAL A 119 15.90 1.30 -0.67
CA VAL A 119 16.95 0.31 -0.39
C VAL A 119 16.34 -0.99 0.17
N GLY A 120 15.39 -0.88 1.10
CA GLY A 120 14.70 -2.02 1.70
C GLY A 120 13.95 -2.86 0.67
N ILE A 121 13.24 -2.23 -0.27
CA ILE A 121 12.56 -2.88 -1.38
C ILE A 121 13.58 -3.67 -2.24
N GLN A 122 14.65 -3.01 -2.69
CA GLN A 122 15.68 -3.64 -3.52
C GLN A 122 16.32 -4.85 -2.83
N LYS A 123 16.69 -4.72 -1.55
CA LYS A 123 17.24 -5.83 -0.75
C LYS A 123 16.30 -7.02 -0.68
N THR A 124 15.01 -6.77 -0.45
CA THR A 124 14.03 -7.84 -0.33
C THR A 124 13.74 -8.50 -1.67
N LEU A 125 13.64 -7.73 -2.75
CA LEU A 125 13.53 -8.27 -4.11
C LEU A 125 14.75 -9.13 -4.47
N ASN A 126 15.95 -8.72 -4.10
CA ASN A 126 17.16 -9.52 -4.36
C ASN A 126 17.14 -10.89 -3.69
N LYS A 127 16.51 -11.02 -2.51
CA LYS A 127 16.28 -12.33 -1.87
C LYS A 127 15.30 -13.20 -2.66
N LEU A 128 14.40 -12.58 -3.43
CA LEU A 128 13.35 -13.24 -4.22
C LEU A 128 13.76 -13.51 -5.67
N ALA A 129 14.84 -12.89 -6.14
CA ALA A 129 15.27 -12.88 -7.54
C ALA A 129 15.32 -14.29 -8.15
N GLY A 130 15.91 -15.26 -7.43
CA GLY A 130 16.00 -16.65 -7.89
C GLY A 130 14.64 -17.37 -7.97
N ALA A 131 13.77 -17.18 -6.98
CA ALA A 131 12.45 -17.82 -6.94
C ALA A 131 11.47 -17.23 -7.98
N VAL A 132 11.61 -15.94 -8.28
CA VAL A 132 10.75 -15.23 -9.24
C VAL A 132 11.29 -15.32 -10.67
N GLY A 133 12.61 -15.33 -10.84
CA GLY A 133 13.28 -15.49 -12.15
C GLY A 133 13.77 -14.17 -12.78
N PHE A 134 14.02 -13.13 -11.99
CA PHE A 134 14.62 -11.87 -12.47
C PHE A 134 16.07 -11.71 -12.04
N LYS A 135 16.82 -10.83 -12.71
CA LYS A 135 18.22 -10.54 -12.37
C LYS A 135 18.29 -9.71 -11.08
N PRO A 136 19.25 -9.99 -10.17
CA PRO A 136 19.46 -9.14 -9.00
C PRO A 136 19.62 -7.67 -9.38
N LEU A 137 18.96 -6.82 -8.60
CA LEU A 137 18.96 -5.36 -8.71
C LEU A 137 20.16 -4.77 -7.98
N GLU A 138 20.59 -3.60 -8.44
CA GLU A 138 21.44 -2.74 -7.62
C GLU A 138 20.68 -2.29 -6.36
N THR A 139 21.41 -2.12 -5.25
CA THR A 139 20.85 -1.69 -3.96
C THR A 139 21.37 -0.30 -3.63
N ASP A 140 20.91 0.67 -4.42
CA ASP A 140 21.35 2.07 -4.41
C ASP A 140 20.29 3.04 -3.87
N GLY A 141 19.10 2.53 -3.51
CA GLY A 141 17.99 3.37 -3.07
C GLY A 141 17.40 4.26 -4.17
N PHE A 142 17.57 3.87 -5.44
CA PHE A 142 16.93 4.50 -6.59
C PHE A 142 15.93 3.54 -7.26
N ILE A 143 14.68 3.96 -7.36
CA ILE A 143 13.64 3.17 -8.01
C ILE A 143 13.66 3.47 -9.51
N GLY A 144 14.26 2.56 -10.27
CA GLY A 144 14.20 2.56 -11.74
C GLY A 144 13.19 1.55 -12.30
N PRO A 145 13.08 1.44 -13.64
CA PRO A 145 12.17 0.51 -14.31
C PRO A 145 12.41 -0.95 -13.93
N ALA A 146 13.66 -1.35 -13.70
CA ALA A 146 14.00 -2.71 -13.28
C ALA A 146 13.39 -3.05 -11.91
N THR A 147 13.41 -2.10 -10.97
CA THR A 147 12.83 -2.28 -9.64
C THR A 147 11.31 -2.39 -9.72
N ALA A 148 10.64 -1.50 -10.48
CA ALA A 148 9.19 -1.59 -10.69
C ALA A 148 8.79 -2.92 -11.36
N ALA A 149 9.51 -3.34 -12.40
CA ALA A 149 9.28 -4.61 -13.07
C ALA A 149 9.49 -5.82 -12.15
N ALA A 150 10.49 -5.79 -11.26
CA ALA A 150 10.72 -6.86 -10.29
C ALA A 150 9.60 -6.94 -9.24
N VAL A 151 9.07 -5.80 -8.77
CA VAL A 151 7.88 -5.80 -7.89
C VAL A 151 6.69 -6.42 -8.62
N LYS A 152 6.42 -6.00 -9.87
CA LYS A 152 5.32 -6.53 -10.67
C LYS A 152 5.43 -8.04 -10.91
N GLN A 153 6.61 -8.53 -11.31
CA GLN A 153 6.84 -9.97 -11.51
C GLN A 153 6.66 -10.76 -10.21
N THR A 154 7.13 -10.22 -9.09
CA THR A 154 6.94 -10.84 -7.77
C THR A 154 5.46 -10.93 -7.43
N TYR A 155 4.70 -9.87 -7.70
CA TYR A 155 3.25 -9.85 -7.53
C TYR A 155 2.55 -10.89 -8.41
N GLU A 156 2.87 -10.94 -9.70
CA GLU A 156 2.30 -11.92 -10.64
C GLU A 156 2.59 -13.35 -10.20
N LYS A 157 3.81 -13.61 -9.70
CA LYS A 157 4.19 -14.92 -9.17
C LYS A 157 3.35 -15.32 -7.95
N ILE A 158 3.09 -14.39 -7.04
CA ILE A 158 2.22 -14.62 -5.88
C ILE A 158 0.78 -14.87 -6.29
N VAL A 159 0.22 -14.05 -7.19
CA VAL A 159 -1.15 -14.21 -7.71
C VAL A 159 -1.31 -15.57 -8.38
N ALA A 160 -0.35 -15.98 -9.20
CA ALA A 160 -0.37 -17.29 -9.87
C ALA A 160 -0.37 -18.44 -8.87
N LYS A 161 0.29 -18.28 -7.72
CA LYS A 161 0.29 -19.27 -6.63
C LYS A 161 -1.03 -19.28 -5.86
N ASN A 162 -1.54 -18.10 -5.50
CA ASN A 162 -2.83 -17.94 -4.85
C ASN A 162 -3.36 -16.52 -5.12
N ALA A 163 -4.45 -16.43 -5.88
CA ALA A 163 -5.07 -15.15 -6.24
C ALA A 163 -5.47 -14.31 -5.02
N MET A 164 -5.81 -14.94 -3.89
CA MET A 164 -6.16 -14.24 -2.65
C MET A 164 -4.95 -13.56 -1.98
N LEU A 165 -3.72 -14.03 -2.25
CA LEU A 165 -2.49 -13.41 -1.74
C LEU A 165 -2.03 -12.21 -2.58
N GLY A 166 -2.61 -12.05 -3.76
CA GLY A 166 -2.44 -10.86 -4.60
C GLY A 166 -3.38 -9.71 -4.23
N VAL A 167 -4.23 -9.87 -3.22
CA VAL A 167 -5.06 -8.76 -2.74
C VAL A 167 -4.18 -7.84 -1.89
N THR A 168 -3.50 -6.91 -2.55
CA THR A 168 -2.43 -6.10 -1.95
C THR A 168 -2.90 -4.73 -1.48
N LEU A 169 -2.13 -4.16 -0.55
CA LEU A 169 -2.32 -2.81 -0.03
C LEU A 169 -2.10 -1.70 -1.10
N PHE A 170 -1.63 -2.06 -2.29
CA PHE A 170 -1.28 -1.17 -3.40
C PHE A 170 -1.54 -1.87 -4.75
N PRO A 171 -1.80 -1.18 -5.86
CA PRO A 171 -1.85 -1.82 -7.17
C PRO A 171 -0.44 -2.18 -7.64
N PRO A 172 -0.22 -3.29 -8.37
CA PRO A 172 1.10 -3.63 -8.91
C PRO A 172 1.65 -2.44 -9.69
N PRO A 173 2.84 -1.92 -9.35
CA PRO A 173 3.35 -0.74 -10.02
C PRO A 173 3.72 -1.09 -11.46
N ASP A 174 3.15 -0.36 -12.42
CA ASP A 174 3.55 -0.45 -13.83
C ASP A 174 4.73 0.48 -14.13
N THR A 175 4.97 1.45 -13.25
CA THR A 175 5.99 2.49 -13.42
C THR A 175 6.85 2.66 -12.16
N LYS A 176 8.03 3.25 -12.34
CA LYS A 176 8.92 3.62 -11.23
C LYS A 176 8.28 4.67 -10.31
N GLU A 177 7.46 5.56 -10.86
CA GLU A 177 6.71 6.56 -10.12
C GLU A 177 5.73 5.90 -9.16
N GLU A 178 4.92 4.96 -9.66
CA GLU A 178 4.01 4.20 -8.79
C GLU A 178 4.78 3.39 -7.74
N ALA A 179 5.89 2.76 -8.11
CA ALA A 179 6.72 2.04 -7.15
C ALA A 179 7.31 2.96 -6.06
N ALA A 180 7.63 4.21 -6.41
CA ALA A 180 8.09 5.22 -5.45
C ALA A 180 6.94 5.73 -4.55
N GLU A 181 5.77 6.01 -5.11
CA GLU A 181 4.59 6.44 -4.35
C GLU A 181 4.15 5.38 -3.33
N TYR A 182 4.13 4.12 -3.74
CA TYR A 182 3.68 2.99 -2.93
C TYR A 182 4.80 2.34 -2.10
N ALA A 183 6.00 2.92 -2.01
CA ALA A 183 7.17 2.21 -1.49
C ALA A 183 6.97 1.59 -0.09
N ALA A 184 6.39 2.31 0.86
CA ALA A 184 6.11 1.78 2.20
C ALA A 184 5.15 0.55 2.16
N PHE A 185 4.12 0.63 1.31
CA PHE A 185 3.16 -0.47 1.12
C PHE A 185 3.78 -1.67 0.42
N ILE A 186 4.61 -1.43 -0.61
CA ILE A 186 5.37 -2.45 -1.33
C ILE A 186 6.32 -3.16 -0.36
N ARG A 187 7.05 -2.39 0.46
CA ARG A 187 7.99 -2.93 1.45
C ARG A 187 7.30 -3.87 2.42
N ASP A 188 6.18 -3.44 2.99
CA ASP A 188 5.42 -4.22 3.96
C ASP A 188 4.86 -5.51 3.34
N TRP A 189 4.28 -5.41 2.14
CA TRP A 189 3.77 -6.57 1.44
C TRP A 189 4.87 -7.56 1.05
N LEU A 190 6.02 -7.08 0.58
CA LEU A 190 7.16 -7.94 0.27
C LEU A 190 7.60 -8.73 1.50
N ASP A 191 7.68 -8.09 2.68
CA ASP A 191 8.08 -8.75 3.92
C ASP A 191 7.02 -9.74 4.45
N LYS A 192 5.76 -9.31 4.50
CA LYS A 192 4.70 -10.09 5.16
C LYS A 192 4.10 -11.16 4.28
N VAL A 193 4.09 -10.96 2.96
CA VAL A 193 3.43 -11.84 1.99
C VAL A 193 4.46 -12.49 1.07
N ALA A 194 5.23 -11.72 0.31
CA ALA A 194 6.06 -12.29 -0.75
C ALA A 194 7.16 -13.22 -0.21
N VAL A 195 7.94 -12.75 0.77
CA VAL A 195 9.02 -13.54 1.39
C VAL A 195 8.49 -14.84 2.00
N LYS A 196 7.39 -14.78 2.76
CA LYS A 196 6.82 -15.97 3.39
C LYS A 196 6.36 -17.03 2.39
N ASN A 197 5.92 -16.60 1.20
CA ASN A 197 5.32 -17.49 0.22
C ASN A 197 6.28 -17.96 -0.88
N LEU A 198 7.42 -17.27 -1.09
CA LEU A 198 8.36 -17.59 -2.17
C LEU A 198 9.74 -18.04 -1.67
N VAL A 199 10.18 -17.61 -0.48
CA VAL A 199 11.49 -18.05 0.08
C VAL A 199 11.34 -19.35 0.86
N ALA A 200 10.20 -19.59 1.50
CA ALA A 200 9.95 -20.81 2.29
C ALA A 200 10.03 -22.11 1.45
N GLU A 201 9.96 -22.04 0.13
CA GLU A 201 10.06 -23.19 -0.78
C GLU A 201 11.42 -23.33 -1.48
N ALA A 202 12.28 -22.31 -1.45
CA ALA A 202 13.61 -22.39 -2.07
C ALA A 202 14.63 -23.19 -1.23
N GLY A 203 14.22 -23.67 -0.04
CA GLY A 203 15.01 -24.46 0.88
C GLY A 203 14.39 -25.81 1.27
N ALA A 204 13.38 -26.28 0.53
CA ALA A 204 12.78 -27.61 0.64
C ALA A 204 13.05 -28.41 -0.65
#